data_AF-A0AAT9PGP4-F1
#
_entry.id   AF-A0AAT9PGP4-F1
#
_cell.length_a   1.000
_cell.length_b   1.000
_cell.length_c   1.000
_cell.angle_alpha   90.00
_cell.angle_beta   90.00
_cell.angle_gamma   90.00
#
_symmetry.space_group_name_H-M   'P 1'
#
loop_
_entity.id
_entity.type
_entity.pdbx_description
1 polymer ?
#
loop_
_entity_poly.entity_id
_entity_poly.type
_entity_poly.pdbx_seq_one_letter_code
_entity_poly.pdbx_strand_id
1 'polypeptide(L)'
;MSIIKEWLHTQKLRNRLKEVFAKAGLYTEHQTRGGKVPIYPKVHNVSSSTESVRYVFTIPNGLDPQKIEKKWFCFQQILGRNITIEGDVKKFVLHVFHSDSGLKPYKYCYKEWHSLLKEYRLPVVVGRDQFGKMITYDMLNSNTPHLLIAGETGSGKSSMVRVVLSTFIQYMSPDKLHLYLGDLKNSEFHFLRRVKHVKEVCMEEIEMKIMLQKVWKEIRERRKLMEQFEVDHIDAYNKLNPDNQKPYILLAIDEVAMLKDEKECMTTIEKISAVGRSLGVFLMLSMQRPDAKVLDGKLKLNMTVRIGFKCDSAINSNIMGTPGSEHLEQSGQMILKRNGLKKVQAPYLELSKAKQIVEPFRMSKEEKMLQIPLKEEIPLFGVLDDEE
;
A
#
# COMPACT_ATOMS: atom_id res chain seq x y z
N MET A 1 -18.21 -16.60 40.97
CA MET A 1 -17.19 -17.51 40.39
C MET A 1 -16.62 -17.03 39.05
N SER A 2 -17.35 -16.33 38.17
CA SER A 2 -16.80 -15.86 36.87
C SER A 2 -15.74 -14.77 37.02
N ILE A 3 -15.95 -13.78 37.89
CA ILE A 3 -15.02 -12.65 38.13
C ILE A 3 -13.63 -13.12 38.58
N ILE A 4 -13.58 -14.12 39.47
CA ILE A 4 -12.30 -14.69 39.96
C ILE A 4 -11.58 -15.45 38.84
N LYS A 5 -12.31 -16.21 38.02
CA LYS A 5 -11.73 -16.92 36.86
C LYS A 5 -11.18 -15.95 35.82
N GLU A 6 -11.90 -14.87 35.54
CA GLU A 6 -11.50 -13.82 34.60
C GLU A 6 -10.27 -13.03 35.12
N TRP A 7 -10.24 -12.73 36.42
CA TRP A 7 -9.08 -12.13 37.06
C TRP A 7 -7.85 -13.03 37.01
N LEU A 8 -7.99 -14.32 37.35
CA LEU A 8 -6.90 -15.31 37.28
C LEU A 8 -6.38 -15.48 35.84
N HIS A 9 -7.29 -15.53 34.86
CA HIS A 9 -6.93 -15.60 33.44
C HIS A 9 -6.13 -14.36 33.01
N THR A 10 -6.60 -13.17 33.37
CA THR A 10 -5.92 -11.90 33.06
C THR A 10 -4.54 -11.82 33.71
N GLN A 11 -4.42 -12.32 34.94
CA GLN A 11 -3.14 -12.36 35.66
C GLN A 11 -2.16 -13.35 35.02
N LYS A 12 -2.64 -14.51 34.54
CA LYS A 12 -1.82 -15.46 33.77
C LYS A 12 -1.27 -14.83 32.50
N LEU A 13 -2.11 -14.12 31.74
CA LEU A 13 -1.69 -13.39 30.53
C LEU A 13 -0.65 -12.31 30.85
N ARG A 14 -0.89 -11.50 31.89
CA ARG A 14 0.06 -10.50 32.36
C ARG A 14 1.41 -11.11 32.73
N ASN A 15 1.42 -12.26 33.39
CA ASN A 15 2.65 -12.96 33.77
C ASN A 15 3.42 -13.48 32.55
N ARG A 16 2.75 -13.97 31.50
CA ARG A 16 3.41 -14.34 30.24
C ARG A 16 4.16 -13.17 29.61
N LEU A 17 3.57 -11.97 29.59
CA LEU A 17 4.27 -10.79 29.06
C LEU A 17 5.44 -10.35 29.95
N LYS A 18 5.33 -10.48 31.28
CA LYS A 18 6.45 -10.23 32.19
C LYS A 18 7.60 -11.22 31.98
N GLU A 19 7.28 -12.49 31.73
CA GLU A 19 8.26 -13.52 31.39
C GLU A 19 9.04 -13.15 30.12
N VAL A 20 8.35 -12.63 29.10
CA VAL A 20 9.00 -12.08 27.90
C VAL A 20 10.00 -11.00 28.26
N PHE A 21 9.62 -10.01 29.07
CA PHE A 21 10.53 -8.92 29.46
C PHE A 21 11.77 -9.43 30.19
N ALA A 22 11.60 -10.42 31.08
CA ALA A 22 12.69 -11.06 31.79
C ALA A 22 13.64 -11.81 30.84
N LYS A 23 13.11 -12.69 29.98
CA LYS A 23 13.90 -13.50 29.02
C LYS A 23 14.56 -12.65 27.94
N ALA A 24 13.94 -11.54 27.56
CA ALA A 24 14.48 -10.57 26.61
C ALA A 24 15.55 -9.64 27.22
N GLY A 25 15.68 -9.58 28.55
CA GLY A 25 16.54 -8.60 29.22
C GLY A 25 16.05 -7.16 29.05
N LEU A 26 14.73 -6.97 28.95
CA LEU A 26 14.11 -5.65 28.81
C LEU A 26 13.90 -5.04 30.19
N TYR A 27 14.94 -4.43 30.75
CA TYR A 27 14.89 -3.68 32.00
C TYR A 27 16.00 -2.62 32.06
N THR A 28 15.83 -1.65 32.95
CA THR A 28 16.93 -0.79 33.42
C THR A 28 17.35 -1.20 34.83
N GLU A 29 18.58 -0.95 35.21
CA GLU A 29 19.05 -1.21 36.57
C GLU A 29 18.95 0.05 37.41
N HIS A 30 18.46 -0.08 38.63
CA HIS A 30 18.46 1.00 39.62
C HIS A 30 19.30 0.58 40.83
N GLN A 31 20.24 1.44 41.22
CA GLN A 31 21.09 1.20 42.37
C GLN A 31 20.30 1.41 43.66
N THR A 32 20.28 0.42 44.54
CA THR A 32 19.70 0.51 45.89
C THR A 32 20.76 0.22 46.94
N ARG A 33 20.44 0.47 48.23
CA ARG A 33 21.33 0.13 49.36
C ARG A 33 21.68 -1.36 49.42
N GLY A 34 20.85 -2.23 48.84
CA GLY A 34 21.05 -3.68 48.78
C GLY A 34 21.56 -4.22 47.44
N GLY A 35 21.99 -3.34 46.52
CA GLY A 35 22.50 -3.72 45.18
C GLY A 35 21.63 -3.21 44.03
N LYS A 36 21.92 -3.71 42.82
CA LYS A 36 21.22 -3.35 41.57
C LYS A 36 19.91 -4.12 41.44
N VAL A 37 18.80 -3.40 41.27
CA VAL A 37 17.47 -4.00 41.09
C VAL A 37 16.96 -3.70 39.66
N PRO A 38 16.45 -4.69 38.92
CA PRO A 38 15.90 -4.47 37.60
C PRO A 38 14.53 -3.80 37.67
N ILE A 39 14.33 -2.77 36.85
CA ILE A 39 13.05 -2.10 36.61
C ILE A 39 12.54 -2.58 35.24
N TYR A 40 11.51 -3.43 35.25
CA TYR A 40 10.88 -3.94 34.05
C TYR A 40 9.81 -2.99 33.48
N PRO A 41 9.44 -3.12 32.20
CA PRO A 41 8.28 -2.46 31.63
C PRO A 41 7.01 -2.74 32.43
N LYS A 42 6.20 -1.69 32.59
CA LYS A 42 4.95 -1.74 33.36
C LYS A 42 3.78 -2.11 32.44
N VAL A 43 3.11 -3.21 32.74
CA VAL A 43 1.87 -3.63 32.03
C VAL A 43 0.66 -2.93 32.66
N HIS A 44 0.08 -1.97 31.94
CA HIS A 44 -1.05 -1.17 32.39
C HIS A 44 -2.37 -1.91 32.22
N ASN A 45 -2.61 -2.47 31.04
CA ASN A 45 -3.88 -3.12 30.70
C ASN A 45 -3.61 -4.42 29.94
N VAL A 46 -4.41 -5.45 30.25
CA VAL A 46 -4.50 -6.68 29.47
C VAL A 46 -5.98 -6.94 29.25
N SER A 47 -6.39 -7.07 28.00
CA SER A 47 -7.76 -7.40 27.61
C SER A 47 -7.72 -8.61 26.70
N SER A 48 -8.64 -9.55 26.92
CA SER A 48 -8.77 -10.76 26.12
C SER A 48 -10.13 -10.73 25.43
N SER A 49 -10.13 -11.13 24.16
CA SER A 49 -11.31 -11.30 23.33
C SER A 49 -11.27 -12.70 22.72
N THR A 50 -12.35 -13.13 22.06
CA THR A 50 -12.36 -14.38 21.28
C THR A 50 -11.26 -14.40 20.21
N GLU A 51 -10.94 -13.23 19.66
CA GLU A 51 -10.04 -13.06 18.52
C GLU A 51 -8.56 -12.84 18.92
N SER A 52 -8.32 -12.11 20.02
CA SER A 52 -6.98 -11.70 20.41
C SER A 52 -6.84 -11.34 21.89
N VAL A 53 -5.61 -11.33 22.37
CA VAL A 53 -5.20 -10.70 23.62
C VAL A 53 -4.45 -9.40 23.31
N ARG A 54 -4.89 -8.29 23.91
CA ARG A 54 -4.27 -6.99 23.78
C ARG A 54 -3.59 -6.59 25.08
N TYR A 55 -2.31 -6.25 25.00
CA TYR A 55 -1.48 -5.76 26.08
C TYR A 55 -1.13 -4.29 25.86
N VAL A 56 -1.26 -3.47 26.90
CA VAL A 56 -0.76 -2.09 26.91
C VAL A 56 0.32 -1.98 27.97
N PHE A 57 1.53 -1.61 27.59
CA PHE A 57 2.65 -1.48 28.51
C PHE A 57 3.49 -0.24 28.20
N THR A 58 4.30 0.17 29.18
CA THR A 58 5.31 1.21 28.98
C THR A 58 6.69 0.74 29.39
N ILE A 59 7.71 1.13 28.64
CA ILE A 59 9.11 0.90 29.02
C ILE A 59 9.58 1.94 30.04
N PRO A 60 10.55 1.59 30.92
CA PRO A 60 11.13 2.55 31.87
C PRO A 60 11.99 3.59 31.13
N ASN A 61 12.14 4.78 31.73
CA ASN A 61 13.03 5.80 31.19
C ASN A 61 14.48 5.26 31.15
N GLY A 62 15.18 5.52 30.04
CA GLY A 62 16.55 5.02 29.82
C GLY A 62 16.64 3.64 29.18
N LEU A 63 15.52 2.91 29.00
CA LEU A 63 15.50 1.71 28.16
C LEU A 63 15.35 2.12 26.70
N ASP A 64 16.30 1.73 25.86
CA ASP A 64 16.22 1.92 24.41
C ASP A 64 15.06 1.12 23.80
N PRO A 65 14.05 1.77 23.16
CA PRO A 65 12.95 1.11 22.48
C PRO A 65 13.37 0.05 21.46
N GLN A 66 14.51 0.27 20.77
CA GLN A 66 15.01 -0.66 19.74
C GLN A 66 15.40 -2.02 20.33
N LYS A 67 15.59 -2.13 21.65
CA LYS A 67 15.80 -3.44 22.29
C LYS A 67 14.60 -4.36 22.13
N ILE A 68 13.38 -3.83 22.00
CA ILE A 68 12.19 -4.65 21.74
C ILE A 68 12.32 -5.35 20.38
N GLU A 69 12.68 -4.60 19.34
CA GLU A 69 12.91 -5.14 17.99
C GLU A 69 14.04 -6.16 17.98
N LYS A 70 15.19 -5.82 18.60
CA LYS A 70 16.36 -6.73 18.70
C LYS A 70 16.05 -8.02 19.46
N LYS A 71 15.03 -8.02 20.31
CA LYS A 71 14.62 -9.17 21.14
C LYS A 71 13.23 -9.68 20.78
N TRP A 72 12.74 -9.36 19.59
CA TRP A 72 11.39 -9.73 19.14
C TRP A 72 11.16 -11.25 19.15
N PHE A 73 12.21 -12.02 18.86
CA PHE A 73 12.17 -13.49 18.93
C PHE A 73 11.73 -14.01 20.31
N CYS A 74 12.07 -13.34 21.41
CA CYS A 74 11.61 -13.72 22.76
C CYS A 74 10.09 -13.57 22.91
N PHE A 75 9.51 -12.53 22.30
CA PHE A 75 8.06 -12.33 22.28
C PHE A 75 7.40 -13.48 21.52
N GLN A 76 7.93 -13.81 20.33
CA GLN A 76 7.37 -14.86 19.49
C GLN A 76 7.47 -16.26 20.12
N GLN A 77 8.58 -16.56 20.82
CA GLN A 77 8.76 -17.84 21.50
C GLN A 77 7.75 -18.07 22.63
N ILE A 78 7.41 -17.03 23.38
CA ILE A 78 6.55 -17.15 24.57
C ILE A 78 5.08 -16.89 24.25
N LEU A 79 4.79 -15.93 23.36
CA LEU A 79 3.43 -15.51 23.04
C LEU A 79 2.88 -16.16 21.76
N GLY A 80 3.75 -16.79 20.96
CA GLY A 80 3.43 -17.32 19.63
C GLY A 80 3.83 -16.35 18.53
N ARG A 81 3.85 -16.82 17.28
CA ARG A 81 4.32 -16.02 16.13
C ARG A 81 3.33 -14.96 15.66
N ASN A 82 2.03 -15.13 15.94
CA ASN A 82 0.99 -14.23 15.47
C ASN A 82 0.80 -13.04 16.43
N ILE A 83 1.81 -12.18 16.45
CA ILE A 83 1.86 -11.01 17.31
C ILE A 83 2.17 -9.74 16.51
N THR A 84 1.58 -8.62 16.89
CA THR A 84 1.86 -7.29 16.30
C THR A 84 2.02 -6.27 17.41
N ILE A 85 2.98 -5.36 17.27
CA ILE A 85 3.23 -4.28 18.22
C ILE A 85 3.08 -2.92 17.55
N GLU A 86 2.46 -1.99 18.26
CA GLU A 86 2.35 -0.58 17.90
C GLU A 86 2.94 0.28 19.02
N GLY A 87 3.54 1.42 18.66
CA GLY A 87 4.22 2.34 19.60
C GLY A 87 5.66 2.60 19.18
N ASP A 88 6.23 3.72 19.62
CA ASP A 88 7.50 4.24 19.12
C ASP A 88 8.52 4.56 20.23
N VAL A 89 8.07 5.19 21.32
CA VAL A 89 9.00 5.73 22.33
C VAL A 89 8.79 5.11 23.72
N LYS A 90 7.60 5.30 24.31
CA LYS A 90 7.37 4.94 25.72
C LYS A 90 6.26 3.94 25.93
N LYS A 91 5.16 4.09 25.19
CA LYS A 91 3.94 3.30 25.34
C LYS A 91 3.76 2.41 24.12
N PHE A 92 3.53 1.14 24.39
CA PHE A 92 3.36 0.13 23.36
C PHE A 92 2.04 -0.61 23.55
N VAL A 93 1.45 -1.00 22.43
CA VAL A 93 0.26 -1.85 22.35
C VAL A 93 0.66 -3.11 21.60
N LEU A 94 0.62 -4.25 22.28
CA LEU A 94 0.94 -5.56 21.70
C LEU A 94 -0.35 -6.37 21.56
N HIS A 95 -0.61 -6.88 20.37
CA HIS A 95 -1.70 -7.81 20.08
C HIS A 95 -1.14 -9.21 19.86
N VAL A 96 -1.79 -10.20 20.47
CA VAL A 96 -1.51 -11.63 20.31
C VAL A 96 -2.78 -12.30 19.81
N PHE A 97 -2.76 -12.84 18.59
CA PHE A 97 -3.95 -13.34 17.93
C PHE A 97 -4.12 -14.85 18.14
N HIS A 98 -5.35 -15.30 18.38
CA HIS A 98 -5.64 -16.71 18.65
C HIS A 98 -5.66 -17.61 17.40
N SER A 99 -5.79 -17.01 16.21
CA SER A 99 -5.79 -17.72 14.92
C SER A 99 -5.01 -16.93 13.88
N ASP A 100 -4.31 -17.65 13.00
CA ASP A 100 -3.71 -17.17 11.76
C ASP A 100 -4.34 -17.86 10.53
N SER A 101 -5.47 -18.56 10.70
CA SER A 101 -6.10 -19.35 9.64
C SER A 101 -6.43 -18.52 8.40
N GLY A 102 -6.75 -17.22 8.58
CA GLY A 102 -7.01 -16.29 7.50
C GLY A 102 -5.76 -15.79 6.77
N LEU A 103 -4.56 -15.99 7.34
CA LEU A 103 -3.28 -15.61 6.74
C LEU A 103 -2.67 -16.69 5.85
N LYS A 104 -3.40 -17.79 5.59
CA LYS A 104 -2.91 -18.84 4.70
C LYS A 104 -2.97 -18.40 3.23
N PRO A 105 -1.97 -18.72 2.39
CA PRO A 105 -2.00 -18.40 0.97
C PRO A 105 -3.23 -18.96 0.27
N TYR A 106 -3.81 -18.17 -0.62
CA TYR A 106 -4.95 -18.57 -1.44
C TYR A 106 -4.87 -17.89 -2.81
N LYS A 107 -5.52 -18.49 -3.81
CA LYS A 107 -5.51 -17.97 -5.18
C LYS A 107 -6.55 -16.87 -5.34
N TYR A 108 -6.25 -15.90 -6.19
CA TYR A 108 -7.21 -14.88 -6.59
C TYR A 108 -8.35 -15.50 -7.42
N CYS A 109 -9.59 -15.19 -7.04
CA CYS A 109 -10.80 -15.57 -7.77
C CYS A 109 -11.78 -14.39 -7.79
N TYR A 110 -11.97 -13.73 -8.93
CA TYR A 110 -12.81 -12.53 -9.05
C TYR A 110 -14.24 -12.74 -8.50
N LYS A 111 -14.83 -13.91 -8.73
CA LYS A 111 -16.20 -14.24 -8.27
C LYS A 111 -16.36 -14.15 -6.76
N GLU A 112 -15.33 -14.48 -5.98
CA GLU A 112 -15.37 -14.39 -4.51
C GLU A 112 -15.46 -12.94 -4.03
N TRP A 113 -14.84 -12.01 -4.76
CA TRP A 113 -14.79 -10.60 -4.39
C TRP A 113 -15.98 -9.81 -4.93
N HIS A 114 -16.58 -10.26 -6.04
CA HIS A 114 -17.54 -9.49 -6.82
C HIS A 114 -18.65 -8.83 -5.99
N SER A 115 -19.24 -9.53 -5.02
CA SER A 115 -20.29 -8.98 -4.15
C SER A 115 -19.82 -7.77 -3.33
N LEU A 116 -18.59 -7.83 -2.79
CA LEU A 116 -17.99 -6.72 -2.02
C LEU A 116 -17.57 -5.55 -2.92
N LEU A 117 -17.25 -5.81 -4.19
CA LEU A 117 -16.81 -4.75 -5.11
C LEU A 117 -17.97 -3.85 -5.53
N LYS A 118 -19.21 -4.37 -5.59
CA LYS A 118 -20.42 -3.63 -6.01
C LYS A 118 -20.75 -2.43 -5.14
N GLU A 119 -20.25 -2.40 -3.90
CA GLU A 119 -20.45 -1.29 -2.98
C GLU A 119 -19.61 -0.05 -3.35
N TYR A 120 -18.66 -0.20 -4.28
CA TYR A 120 -17.65 0.80 -4.59
C TYR A 120 -17.59 1.13 -6.07
N ARG A 121 -17.09 2.33 -6.36
CA ARG A 121 -16.94 2.81 -7.74
C ARG A 121 -15.52 2.59 -8.28
N LEU A 122 -14.50 2.65 -7.42
CA LEU A 122 -13.13 2.28 -7.78
C LEU A 122 -12.54 1.28 -6.75
N PRO A 123 -13.06 0.04 -6.71
CA PRO A 123 -12.72 -0.93 -5.68
C PRO A 123 -11.31 -1.53 -5.83
N VAL A 124 -10.57 -1.56 -4.73
CA VAL A 124 -9.29 -2.26 -4.59
C VAL A 124 -9.48 -3.49 -3.72
N VAL A 125 -9.19 -4.66 -4.28
CA VAL A 125 -9.04 -5.91 -3.52
C VAL A 125 -7.72 -5.84 -2.77
N VAL A 126 -7.75 -6.11 -1.46
CA VAL A 126 -6.53 -6.11 -0.62
C VAL A 126 -6.16 -7.53 -0.22
N GLY A 127 -7.04 -8.23 0.50
CA GLY A 127 -6.77 -9.59 0.92
C GLY A 127 -7.58 -10.04 2.12
N ARG A 128 -7.12 -11.04 2.86
CA ARG A 128 -7.81 -11.54 4.06
C ARG A 128 -6.98 -11.21 5.29
N ASP A 129 -7.63 -10.71 6.34
CA ASP A 129 -6.95 -10.57 7.64
C ASP A 129 -6.78 -11.93 8.32
N GLN A 130 -6.20 -11.93 9.52
CA GLN A 130 -5.94 -13.17 10.25
C GLN A 130 -7.18 -13.98 10.65
N PHE A 131 -8.36 -13.37 10.65
CA PHE A 131 -9.63 -14.03 10.92
C PHE A 131 -10.32 -14.49 9.64
N GLY A 132 -9.69 -14.27 8.48
CA GLY A 132 -10.24 -14.61 7.18
C GLY A 132 -11.19 -13.55 6.62
N LYS A 133 -11.35 -12.41 7.29
CA LYS A 133 -12.22 -11.34 6.81
C LYS A 133 -11.62 -10.73 5.55
N MET A 134 -12.42 -10.71 4.49
CA MET A 134 -12.06 -10.08 3.22
C MET A 134 -11.97 -8.57 3.39
N ILE A 135 -10.85 -8.01 2.95
CA ILE A 135 -10.51 -6.59 3.03
C ILE A 135 -10.50 -6.02 1.61
N THR A 136 -11.35 -5.03 1.40
CA THR A 136 -11.44 -4.19 0.22
C THR A 136 -11.51 -2.71 0.63
N TYR A 137 -11.32 -1.79 -0.31
CA TYR A 137 -11.64 -0.38 -0.12
C TYR A 137 -11.96 0.31 -1.45
N ASP A 138 -12.58 1.48 -1.38
CA ASP A 138 -12.80 2.35 -2.54
C ASP A 138 -11.69 3.39 -2.65
N MET A 139 -10.96 3.41 -3.77
CA MET A 139 -9.90 4.38 -4.03
C MET A 139 -10.43 5.83 -4.18
N LEU A 140 -11.74 6.01 -4.38
CA LEU A 140 -12.37 7.34 -4.41
C LEU A 140 -12.49 8.00 -3.03
N ASN A 141 -12.49 7.22 -1.94
CA ASN A 141 -12.72 7.75 -0.60
C ASN A 141 -11.61 8.73 -0.20
N SER A 142 -11.97 9.84 0.45
CA SER A 142 -11.06 10.92 0.86
C SER A 142 -9.91 10.46 1.75
N ASN A 143 -10.12 9.39 2.52
CA ASN A 143 -9.14 8.87 3.47
C ASN A 143 -8.26 7.77 2.88
N THR A 144 -8.57 7.31 1.66
CA THR A 144 -7.86 6.22 0.99
C THR A 144 -7.50 6.51 -0.48
N PRO A 145 -7.21 7.76 -0.90
CA PRO A 145 -6.74 8.01 -2.24
C PRO A 145 -5.30 7.54 -2.39
N HIS A 146 -4.98 7.11 -3.62
CA HIS A 146 -3.67 6.61 -4.02
C HIS A 146 -3.20 5.37 -3.24
N LEU A 147 -2.38 4.54 -3.89
CA LEU A 147 -1.90 3.28 -3.33
C LEU A 147 -0.40 3.17 -3.51
N LEU A 148 0.33 2.95 -2.41
CA LEU A 148 1.75 2.66 -2.44
C LEU A 148 1.99 1.21 -2.05
N ILE A 149 2.75 0.47 -2.85
CA ILE A 149 3.04 -0.95 -2.63
C ILE A 149 4.56 -1.15 -2.60
N ALA A 150 5.10 -1.70 -1.51
CA ALA A 150 6.52 -1.96 -1.40
C ALA A 150 6.82 -3.37 -0.89
N GLY A 151 7.97 -3.91 -1.29
CA GLY A 151 8.51 -5.16 -0.74
C GLY A 151 9.54 -5.81 -1.64
N GLU A 152 10.38 -6.66 -1.04
CA GLU A 152 11.47 -7.36 -1.72
C GLU A 152 10.96 -8.33 -2.81
N THR A 153 11.85 -8.72 -3.72
CA THR A 153 11.54 -9.71 -4.75
C THR A 153 11.02 -11.01 -4.12
N GLY A 154 9.94 -11.58 -4.68
CA GLY A 154 9.33 -12.81 -4.17
C GLY A 154 8.38 -12.63 -2.96
N SER A 155 8.30 -11.42 -2.39
CA SER A 155 7.44 -11.14 -1.24
C SER A 155 5.94 -11.13 -1.53
N GLY A 156 5.53 -10.91 -2.79
CA GLY A 156 4.12 -10.86 -3.21
C GLY A 156 3.69 -9.57 -3.90
N LYS A 157 4.54 -8.52 -3.92
CA LYS A 157 4.29 -7.22 -4.57
C LYS A 157 3.70 -7.35 -5.98
N SER A 158 4.39 -8.06 -6.86
CA SER A 158 4.03 -8.25 -8.27
C SER A 158 2.66 -8.92 -8.45
N SER A 159 2.39 -9.96 -7.64
CA SER A 159 1.08 -10.62 -7.62
C SER A 159 -0.01 -9.65 -7.22
N MET A 160 0.23 -8.82 -6.20
CA MET A 160 -0.72 -7.83 -5.72
C MET A 160 -1.03 -6.75 -6.76
N VAL A 161 -0.01 -6.24 -7.44
CA VAL A 161 -0.18 -5.29 -8.56
C VAL A 161 -1.08 -5.89 -9.64
N ARG A 162 -0.86 -7.16 -10.02
CA ARG A 162 -1.72 -7.87 -10.98
C ARG A 162 -3.14 -8.03 -10.47
N VAL A 163 -3.33 -8.37 -9.20
CA VAL A 163 -4.67 -8.48 -8.58
C VAL A 163 -5.43 -7.18 -8.73
N VAL A 164 -4.82 -6.04 -8.37
CA VAL A 164 -5.48 -4.73 -8.45
C VAL A 164 -5.87 -4.41 -9.90
N LEU A 165 -4.93 -4.50 -10.84
CA LEU A 165 -5.18 -4.16 -12.25
C LEU A 165 -6.17 -5.11 -12.92
N SER A 166 -6.05 -6.42 -12.69
CA SER A 166 -7.01 -7.41 -13.20
C SER A 166 -8.40 -7.24 -12.57
N THR A 167 -8.50 -6.77 -11.32
CA THR A 167 -9.79 -6.43 -10.71
C THR A 167 -10.43 -5.26 -11.42
N PHE A 168 -9.67 -4.17 -11.64
CA PHE A 168 -10.18 -2.99 -12.34
C PHE A 168 -10.63 -3.29 -13.76
N ILE A 169 -9.85 -4.06 -14.52
CA ILE A 169 -10.20 -4.43 -15.91
C ILE A 169 -11.47 -5.27 -15.96
N GLN A 170 -11.69 -6.19 -15.00
CA GLN A 170 -12.90 -7.00 -14.94
C GLN A 170 -14.13 -6.22 -14.44
N TYR A 171 -13.93 -5.19 -13.61
CA TYR A 171 -15.03 -4.47 -12.95
C TYR A 171 -15.47 -3.22 -13.72
N MET A 172 -14.54 -2.47 -14.31
CA MET A 172 -14.81 -1.18 -14.95
C MET A 172 -14.82 -1.33 -16.48
N SER A 173 -15.66 -0.58 -17.19
CA SER A 173 -15.57 -0.48 -18.65
C SER A 173 -14.40 0.44 -19.07
N PRO A 174 -13.84 0.25 -20.28
CA PRO A 174 -12.79 1.12 -20.82
C PRO A 174 -13.20 2.60 -20.90
N ASP A 175 -14.49 2.91 -21.04
CA ASP A 175 -15.01 4.29 -21.11
C ASP A 175 -15.10 4.95 -19.73
N LYS A 176 -14.95 4.17 -18.66
CA LYS A 176 -15.01 4.66 -17.27
C LYS A 176 -13.64 4.72 -16.60
N LEU A 177 -12.66 3.96 -17.10
CA LEU A 177 -11.32 3.89 -16.50
C LEU A 177 -10.24 3.81 -17.58
N HIS A 178 -9.33 4.78 -17.55
CA HIS A 178 -8.12 4.82 -18.36
C HIS A 178 -6.89 4.48 -17.50
N LEU A 179 -6.03 3.62 -18.04
CA LEU A 179 -4.79 3.20 -17.40
C LEU A 179 -3.57 3.79 -18.13
N TYR A 180 -2.69 4.41 -17.35
CA TYR A 180 -1.38 4.89 -17.77
C TYR A 180 -0.33 4.13 -16.98
N LEU A 181 0.55 3.40 -17.68
CA LEU A 181 1.41 2.39 -17.05
C LEU A 181 2.89 2.72 -17.25
N GLY A 182 3.63 2.87 -16.17
CA GLY A 182 5.08 3.03 -16.18
C GLY A 182 5.80 1.74 -15.79
N ASP A 183 6.51 1.11 -16.72
CA ASP A 183 7.17 -0.19 -16.55
C ASP A 183 8.66 -0.09 -16.90
N LEU A 184 9.42 0.71 -16.15
CA LEU A 184 10.84 0.99 -16.41
C LEU A 184 11.75 -0.25 -16.32
N LYS A 185 11.26 -1.35 -15.75
CA LYS A 185 11.95 -2.64 -15.67
C LYS A 185 11.39 -3.70 -16.64
N ASN A 186 10.36 -3.36 -17.43
CA ASN A 186 9.64 -4.28 -18.31
C ASN A 186 9.23 -5.58 -17.59
N SER A 187 8.79 -5.48 -16.34
CA SER A 187 8.57 -6.63 -15.46
C SER A 187 7.09 -6.89 -15.18
N GLU A 188 6.28 -5.85 -15.01
CA GLU A 188 4.96 -6.02 -14.38
C GLU A 188 3.78 -5.73 -15.28
N PHE A 189 3.89 -4.85 -16.28
CA PHE A 189 2.73 -4.38 -17.04
C PHE A 189 2.65 -4.93 -18.45
N HIS A 190 3.65 -5.69 -18.91
CA HIS A 190 3.69 -6.23 -20.27
C HIS A 190 2.44 -7.05 -20.66
N PHE A 191 1.79 -7.73 -19.70
CA PHE A 191 0.60 -8.54 -19.97
C PHE A 191 -0.64 -7.70 -20.35
N LEU A 192 -0.65 -6.43 -19.96
CA LEU A 192 -1.73 -5.47 -20.19
C LEU A 192 -1.62 -4.72 -21.51
N ARG A 193 -0.52 -4.87 -22.24
CA ARG A 193 -0.35 -4.24 -23.56
C ARG A 193 -1.56 -4.60 -24.44
N ARG A 194 -2.22 -3.61 -25.06
CA ARG A 194 -3.42 -3.80 -25.93
C ARG A 194 -4.74 -4.05 -25.19
N VAL A 195 -4.79 -4.05 -23.86
CA VAL A 195 -6.07 -4.01 -23.14
C VAL A 195 -6.75 -2.65 -23.41
N LYS A 196 -8.07 -2.64 -23.68
CA LYS A 196 -8.85 -1.45 -24.08
C LYS A 196 -8.74 -0.27 -23.09
N HIS A 197 -8.58 -0.56 -21.81
CA HIS A 197 -8.39 0.45 -20.76
C HIS A 197 -7.03 1.16 -20.85
N VAL A 198 -6.00 0.51 -21.39
CA VAL A 198 -4.61 1.00 -21.36
C VAL A 198 -4.38 1.99 -22.49
N LYS A 199 -4.15 3.24 -22.12
CA LYS A 199 -3.90 4.35 -23.06
C LYS A 199 -2.43 4.46 -23.42
N GLU A 200 -1.54 4.27 -22.45
CA GLU A 200 -0.10 4.40 -22.65
C GLU A 200 0.66 3.42 -21.74
N VAL A 201 1.77 2.88 -22.25
CA VAL A 201 2.73 2.09 -21.49
C VAL A 201 4.12 2.63 -21.81
N CYS A 202 4.81 3.16 -20.81
CA CYS A 202 6.16 3.71 -20.94
C CYS A 202 7.16 2.71 -20.37
N MET A 203 8.26 2.51 -21.08
CA MET A 203 9.39 1.67 -20.64
C MET A 203 10.66 2.48 -20.41
N GLU A 204 10.70 3.71 -20.91
CA GLU A 204 11.85 4.61 -20.78
C GLU A 204 11.48 5.87 -19.99
N GLU A 205 12.48 6.51 -19.39
CA GLU A 205 12.30 7.71 -18.57
C GLU A 205 11.78 8.90 -19.39
N ILE A 206 12.22 9.04 -20.64
CA ILE A 206 11.77 10.08 -21.55
C ILE A 206 10.27 9.90 -21.88
N GLU A 207 9.85 8.67 -22.17
CA GLU A 207 8.43 8.35 -22.39
C GLU A 207 7.60 8.64 -21.14
N MET A 208 8.12 8.27 -19.96
CA MET A 208 7.47 8.55 -18.68
C MET A 208 7.24 10.04 -18.48
N LYS A 209 8.24 10.87 -18.76
CA LYS A 209 8.12 12.34 -18.66
C LYS A 209 6.99 12.86 -19.54
N ILE A 210 6.92 12.42 -20.79
CA ILE A 210 5.87 12.81 -21.74
C ILE A 210 4.49 12.36 -21.22
N MET A 211 4.38 11.13 -20.74
CA MET A 211 3.13 10.60 -20.18
C MET A 211 2.67 11.41 -18.96
N LEU A 212 3.58 11.73 -18.03
CA LEU A 212 3.29 12.56 -16.86
C LEU A 212 2.81 13.96 -17.27
N GLN A 213 3.42 14.57 -18.28
CA GLN A 213 2.99 15.86 -18.82
C GLN A 213 1.58 15.78 -19.42
N LYS A 214 1.24 14.71 -20.15
CA LYS A 214 -0.11 14.46 -20.67
C LYS A 214 -1.15 14.33 -19.54
N VAL A 215 -0.87 13.50 -18.54
CA VAL A 215 -1.76 13.32 -17.38
C VAL A 215 -1.93 14.64 -16.61
N TRP A 216 -0.86 15.42 -16.48
CA TRP A 216 -0.90 16.73 -15.83
C TRP A 216 -1.71 17.77 -16.63
N LYS A 217 -1.63 17.74 -17.96
CA LYS A 217 -2.46 18.56 -18.85
C LYS A 217 -3.95 18.23 -18.66
N GLU A 218 -4.31 16.95 -18.65
CA GLU A 218 -5.68 16.49 -18.40
C GLU A 218 -6.20 16.95 -17.02
N ILE A 219 -5.38 16.89 -15.97
CA ILE A 219 -5.72 17.42 -14.64
C ILE A 219 -6.06 18.92 -14.71
N ARG A 220 -5.27 19.70 -15.45
CA ARG A 220 -5.53 21.14 -15.62
C ARG A 220 -6.82 21.41 -16.39
N GLU A 221 -7.10 20.63 -17.43
CA GLU A 221 -8.33 20.75 -18.21
C GLU A 221 -9.57 20.39 -17.38
N ARG A 222 -9.52 19.28 -16.62
CA ARG A 222 -10.59 18.92 -15.68
C ARG A 222 -10.82 19.98 -14.62
N ARG A 223 -9.76 20.62 -14.13
CA ARG A 223 -9.90 21.69 -13.14
C ARG A 223 -10.69 22.86 -13.73
N LYS A 224 -10.36 23.30 -14.94
CA LYS A 224 -11.11 24.36 -15.64
C LYS A 224 -12.57 23.99 -15.83
N LEU A 225 -12.85 22.75 -16.23
CA LEU A 225 -14.23 22.26 -16.35
C LEU A 225 -14.96 22.26 -15.01
N MET A 226 -14.31 21.83 -13.93
CA MET A 226 -14.91 21.85 -12.60
C MET A 226 -15.20 23.26 -12.10
N GLU A 227 -14.30 24.21 -12.36
CA GLU A 227 -14.50 25.64 -12.06
C GLU A 227 -15.65 26.24 -12.87
N GLN A 228 -15.70 25.98 -14.19
CA GLN A 228 -16.76 26.48 -15.08
C GLN A 228 -18.16 25.98 -14.72
N PHE A 229 -18.26 24.75 -14.22
CA PHE A 229 -19.52 24.13 -13.83
C PHE A 229 -19.78 24.23 -12.31
N GLU A 230 -18.92 24.93 -11.56
CA GLU A 230 -19.04 25.15 -10.11
C GLU A 230 -19.21 23.85 -9.30
N VAL A 231 -18.40 22.83 -9.59
CA VAL A 231 -18.45 21.53 -8.92
C VAL A 231 -17.14 21.13 -8.25
N ASP A 232 -17.24 20.46 -7.09
CA ASP A 232 -16.07 20.06 -6.29
C ASP A 232 -15.42 18.73 -6.72
N HIS A 233 -16.13 17.92 -7.51
CA HIS A 233 -15.68 16.58 -7.89
C HIS A 233 -16.06 16.25 -9.34
N ILE A 234 -15.18 15.51 -10.03
CA ILE A 234 -15.42 15.06 -11.41
C ILE A 234 -16.70 14.24 -11.57
N ASP A 235 -17.14 13.58 -10.51
CA ASP A 235 -18.39 12.83 -10.49
C ASP A 235 -19.61 13.73 -10.62
N ALA A 236 -19.57 14.92 -10.03
CA ALA A 236 -20.63 15.91 -10.17
C ALA A 236 -20.62 16.49 -11.59
N TYR A 237 -19.44 16.79 -12.13
CA TYR A 237 -19.31 17.16 -13.56
C TYR A 237 -19.90 16.08 -14.48
N ASN A 238 -19.58 14.81 -14.27
CA ASN A 238 -20.06 13.68 -15.08
C ASN A 238 -21.57 13.45 -15.00
N LYS A 239 -22.20 13.82 -13.86
CA LYS A 239 -23.66 13.78 -13.72
C LYS A 239 -24.34 14.89 -14.51
N LEU A 240 -23.73 16.08 -14.57
CA LEU A 240 -24.22 17.22 -15.35
C LEU A 240 -23.97 17.05 -16.86
N ASN A 241 -22.95 16.29 -17.25
CA ASN A 241 -22.52 16.12 -18.64
C ASN A 241 -22.49 14.64 -19.05
N PRO A 242 -23.65 13.97 -19.19
CA PRO A 242 -23.71 12.54 -19.49
C PRO A 242 -23.07 12.15 -20.84
N ASP A 243 -23.10 13.05 -21.82
CA ASP A 243 -22.55 12.82 -23.17
C ASP A 243 -21.04 13.08 -23.27
N ASN A 244 -20.43 13.72 -22.26
CA ASN A 244 -19.00 14.06 -22.23
C ASN A 244 -18.38 13.71 -20.88
N GLN A 245 -18.66 12.50 -20.39
CA GLN A 245 -18.11 12.04 -19.13
C GLN A 245 -16.60 11.87 -19.21
N LYS A 246 -15.90 12.34 -18.18
CA LYS A 246 -14.47 12.13 -18.00
C LYS A 246 -14.23 10.82 -17.24
N PRO A 247 -13.53 9.83 -17.83
CA PRO A 247 -13.19 8.59 -17.16
C PRO A 247 -12.24 8.84 -15.99
N TYR A 248 -12.25 7.96 -14.99
CA TYR A 248 -11.18 7.94 -14.01
C TYR A 248 -9.85 7.60 -14.69
N ILE A 249 -8.76 8.13 -14.15
CA ILE A 249 -7.40 7.83 -14.59
C ILE A 249 -6.67 7.15 -13.46
N LEU A 250 -6.12 5.97 -13.72
CA LEU A 250 -5.13 5.37 -12.84
C LEU A 250 -3.76 5.44 -13.52
N LEU A 251 -2.86 6.22 -12.93
CA LEU A 251 -1.45 6.23 -13.26
C LEU A 251 -0.73 5.24 -12.35
N ALA A 252 -0.33 4.11 -12.91
CA ALA A 252 0.39 3.06 -12.21
C ALA A 252 1.86 3.06 -12.62
N ILE A 253 2.77 3.19 -11.66
CA ILE A 253 4.22 3.21 -11.92
C ILE A 253 4.86 2.08 -11.11
N ASP A 254 5.44 1.11 -11.82
CA ASP A 254 6.30 0.12 -11.18
C ASP A 254 7.72 0.66 -11.02
N GLU A 255 8.31 0.32 -9.89
CA GLU A 255 9.61 0.82 -9.45
C GLU A 255 9.76 2.34 -9.62
N VAL A 256 8.90 3.11 -8.95
CA VAL A 256 8.98 4.59 -8.95
C VAL A 256 10.35 5.10 -8.44
N ALA A 257 11.09 4.28 -7.70
CA ALA A 257 12.45 4.59 -7.26
C ALA A 257 13.47 4.76 -8.39
N MET A 258 13.17 4.27 -9.60
CA MET A 258 14.00 4.54 -10.80
C MET A 258 13.96 6.01 -11.19
N LEU A 259 12.88 6.73 -10.87
CA LEU A 259 12.71 8.16 -11.19
C LEU A 259 13.34 9.09 -10.15
N LYS A 260 14.11 8.57 -9.19
CA LYS A 260 14.63 9.37 -8.06
C LYS A 260 15.49 10.56 -8.50
N ASP A 261 16.22 10.41 -9.61
CA ASP A 261 17.11 11.43 -10.16
C ASP A 261 16.37 12.34 -11.18
N GLU A 262 15.19 11.90 -11.64
CA GLU A 262 14.29 12.63 -12.55
C GLU A 262 13.38 13.60 -11.78
N LYS A 263 13.96 14.73 -11.36
CA LYS A 263 13.28 15.74 -10.51
C LYS A 263 11.95 16.23 -11.07
N GLU A 264 11.84 16.43 -12.38
CA GLU A 264 10.60 16.91 -13.01
C GLU A 264 9.49 15.86 -12.92
N CYS A 265 9.82 14.58 -13.13
CA CYS A 265 8.90 13.46 -13.01
C CYS A 265 8.39 13.34 -11.56
N MET A 266 9.30 13.32 -10.58
CA MET A 266 8.94 13.24 -9.16
C MET A 266 8.09 14.42 -8.71
N THR A 267 8.43 15.64 -9.13
CA THR A 267 7.64 16.85 -8.85
C THR A 267 6.23 16.74 -9.42
N THR A 268 6.08 16.17 -10.62
CA THR A 268 4.77 15.97 -11.25
C THR A 268 3.95 14.92 -10.52
N ILE A 269 4.56 13.79 -10.14
CA ILE A 269 3.91 12.74 -9.33
C ILE A 269 3.43 13.30 -7.98
N GLU A 270 4.26 14.10 -7.30
CA GLU A 270 3.88 14.76 -6.05
C GLU A 270 2.66 15.66 -6.25
N LYS A 271 2.66 16.51 -7.29
CA LYS A 271 1.51 17.38 -7.61
C LYS A 271 0.25 16.58 -7.91
N ILE A 272 0.35 15.50 -8.70
CA ILE A 272 -0.78 14.61 -8.98
C ILE A 272 -1.33 14.01 -7.68
N SER A 273 -0.44 13.54 -6.78
CA SER A 273 -0.85 12.96 -5.49
C SER A 273 -1.63 13.94 -4.60
N ALA A 274 -1.34 15.24 -4.72
CA ALA A 274 -1.97 16.27 -3.91
C ALA A 274 -3.36 16.70 -4.43
N VAL A 275 -3.55 16.76 -5.76
CA VAL A 275 -4.76 17.36 -6.36
C VAL A 275 -5.61 16.39 -7.17
N GLY A 276 -5.10 15.20 -7.47
CA GLY A 276 -5.69 14.28 -8.45
C GLY A 276 -7.06 13.71 -8.03
N ARG A 277 -7.27 13.45 -6.73
CA ARG A 277 -8.47 12.78 -6.21
C ARG A 277 -9.78 13.41 -6.68
N SER A 278 -9.95 14.73 -6.49
CA SER A 278 -11.19 15.40 -6.87
C SER A 278 -11.42 15.41 -8.37
N LEU A 279 -10.34 15.38 -9.14
CA LEU A 279 -10.29 15.36 -10.61
C LEU A 279 -10.38 13.94 -11.18
N GLY A 280 -10.53 12.92 -10.33
CA GLY A 280 -10.62 11.52 -10.74
C GLY A 280 -9.33 10.92 -11.26
N VAL A 281 -8.17 11.42 -10.81
CA VAL A 281 -6.85 10.92 -11.17
C VAL A 281 -6.18 10.32 -9.93
N PHE A 282 -5.81 9.05 -10.03
CA PHE A 282 -5.28 8.24 -8.94
C PHE A 282 -3.90 7.67 -9.28
N LEU A 283 -3.14 7.37 -8.25
CA LEU A 283 -1.77 6.86 -8.35
C LEU A 283 -1.72 5.48 -7.73
N MET A 284 -1.08 4.54 -8.42
CA MET A 284 -0.62 3.30 -7.84
C MET A 284 0.89 3.21 -8.05
N LEU A 285 1.65 3.44 -7.00
CA LEU A 285 3.11 3.42 -7.06
C LEU A 285 3.61 2.13 -6.43
N SER A 286 4.59 1.49 -7.06
CA SER A 286 5.32 0.38 -6.45
C SER A 286 6.81 0.57 -6.43
N MET A 287 7.47 -0.08 -5.47
CA MET A 287 8.94 -0.09 -5.34
C MET A 287 9.40 -1.39 -4.67
N GLN A 288 10.57 -1.89 -5.03
CA GLN A 288 11.14 -3.06 -4.35
C GLN A 288 11.76 -2.66 -3.01
N ARG A 289 12.43 -1.50 -2.99
CA ARG A 289 13.11 -0.99 -1.79
C ARG A 289 12.63 0.42 -1.46
N PRO A 290 11.93 0.61 -0.33
CA PRO A 290 11.59 1.94 0.18
C PRO A 290 12.84 2.80 0.42
N ASP A 291 12.95 3.91 -0.31
CA ASP A 291 14.02 4.90 -0.17
C ASP A 291 13.42 6.23 0.31
N ALA A 292 14.03 6.84 1.33
CA ALA A 292 13.58 8.12 1.90
C ALA A 292 13.73 9.30 0.93
N LYS A 293 14.63 9.20 -0.07
CA LYS A 293 14.77 10.20 -1.13
C LYS A 293 13.60 10.17 -2.11
N VAL A 294 13.01 8.99 -2.31
CA VAL A 294 11.87 8.78 -3.22
C VAL A 294 10.56 9.05 -2.49
N LEU A 295 10.42 8.54 -1.27
CA LEU A 295 9.28 8.74 -0.39
C LEU A 295 9.56 9.89 0.58
N ASP A 296 9.66 11.09 0.02
CA ASP A 296 9.75 12.29 0.83
C ASP A 296 8.46 12.51 1.66
N GLY A 297 8.49 13.50 2.58
CA GLY A 297 7.37 13.76 3.47
C GLY A 297 6.06 14.05 2.73
N LYS A 298 6.11 14.78 1.61
CA LYS A 298 4.91 15.23 0.91
C LYS A 298 4.25 14.11 0.12
N LEU A 299 5.02 13.38 -0.70
CA LEU A 299 4.51 12.25 -1.44
C LEU A 299 4.01 11.18 -0.47
N LYS A 300 4.77 10.88 0.59
CA LYS A 300 4.35 9.92 1.60
C LYS A 300 3.00 10.31 2.21
N LEU A 301 2.80 11.56 2.62
CA LEU A 301 1.53 12.03 3.23
C LEU A 301 0.31 11.82 2.32
N ASN A 302 0.47 12.01 1.01
CA ASN A 302 -0.63 11.84 0.05
C ASN A 302 -0.89 10.36 -0.33
N MET A 303 0.11 9.47 -0.18
CA MET A 303 -0.07 8.03 -0.34
C MET A 303 -0.70 7.42 0.92
N THR A 304 -1.99 7.65 1.12
CA THR A 304 -2.72 7.32 2.36
C THR A 304 -2.87 5.82 2.61
N VAL A 305 -3.01 5.01 1.55
CA VAL A 305 -3.00 3.55 1.63
C VAL A 305 -1.63 3.02 1.26
N ARG A 306 -1.02 2.28 2.19
CA ARG A 306 0.30 1.68 2.00
C ARG A 306 0.25 0.19 2.28
N ILE A 307 0.78 -0.59 1.34
CA ILE A 307 0.92 -2.03 1.45
C ILE A 307 2.41 -2.34 1.54
N GLY A 308 2.85 -2.77 2.72
CA GLY A 308 4.21 -3.25 2.95
C GLY A 308 4.22 -4.77 2.94
N PHE A 309 4.65 -5.37 1.83
CA PHE A 309 5.12 -6.75 1.83
C PHE A 309 6.45 -6.86 2.56
N LYS A 310 7.01 -8.07 2.64
CA LYS A 310 8.29 -8.31 3.30
C LYS A 310 9.35 -7.30 2.84
N CYS A 311 9.91 -6.57 3.79
CA CYS A 311 10.98 -5.60 3.58
C CYS A 311 12.31 -6.14 4.09
N ASP A 312 13.40 -5.68 3.50
CA ASP A 312 14.76 -6.10 3.86
C ASP A 312 15.16 -5.70 5.29
N SER A 313 14.64 -4.56 5.79
CA SER A 313 15.00 -4.03 7.10
C SER A 313 13.89 -3.21 7.75
N ALA A 314 13.99 -3.03 9.07
CA ALA A 314 13.15 -2.12 9.84
C ALA A 314 13.26 -0.66 9.36
N ILE A 315 14.40 -0.25 8.82
CA ILE A 315 14.56 1.09 8.22
C ILE A 315 13.62 1.22 7.02
N ASN A 316 13.62 0.23 6.13
CA ASN A 316 12.77 0.28 4.94
C ASN A 316 11.28 0.20 5.27
N SER A 317 10.88 -0.65 6.23
CA SER A 317 9.48 -0.73 6.66
C SER A 317 9.00 0.55 7.36
N ASN A 318 9.87 1.23 8.12
CA ASN A 318 9.57 2.52 8.73
C ASN A 318 9.46 3.66 7.69
N ILE A 319 10.35 3.69 6.69
CA ILE A 319 10.24 4.62 5.55
C ILE A 319 8.89 4.43 4.85
N MET A 320 8.49 3.17 4.61
CA MET A 320 7.19 2.83 4.04
C MET A 320 6.02 3.17 4.98
N GLY A 321 6.24 3.25 6.30
CA GLY A 321 5.19 3.46 7.29
C GLY A 321 4.38 2.19 7.59
N THR A 322 5.02 1.03 7.43
CA THR A 322 4.47 -0.31 7.67
C THR A 322 5.40 -1.11 8.58
N PRO A 323 5.73 -0.63 9.79
CA PRO A 323 6.64 -1.32 10.70
C PRO A 323 6.15 -2.75 10.99
N GLY A 324 7.11 -3.66 11.13
CA GLY A 324 6.87 -5.09 11.25
C GLY A 324 6.76 -5.83 9.91
N SER A 325 6.74 -5.14 8.77
CA SER A 325 6.76 -5.81 7.47
C SER A 325 8.09 -6.55 7.20
N GLU A 326 9.19 -6.15 7.83
CA GLU A 326 10.48 -6.84 7.83
C GLU A 326 10.46 -8.20 8.54
N HIS A 327 9.46 -8.44 9.40
CA HIS A 327 9.28 -9.70 10.13
C HIS A 327 8.31 -10.67 9.45
N LEU A 328 7.84 -10.34 8.25
CA LEU A 328 6.95 -11.23 7.48
C LEU A 328 7.75 -12.42 6.95
N GLU A 329 7.24 -13.64 7.17
CA GLU A 329 7.95 -14.87 6.80
C GLU A 329 7.41 -15.49 5.51
N GLN A 330 6.13 -15.27 5.20
CA GLN A 330 5.44 -15.97 4.12
C GLN A 330 5.11 -15.02 2.96
N SER A 331 5.30 -15.52 1.73
CA SER A 331 4.95 -14.78 0.52
C SER A 331 3.45 -14.45 0.48
N GLY A 332 3.14 -13.21 0.10
CA GLY A 332 1.80 -12.67 0.10
C GLY A 332 1.32 -12.14 1.45
N GLN A 333 2.02 -12.38 2.56
CA GLN A 333 1.76 -11.63 3.79
C GLN A 333 2.20 -10.18 3.62
N MET A 334 1.43 -9.26 4.18
CA MET A 334 1.68 -7.83 4.13
C MET A 334 1.16 -7.13 5.39
N ILE A 335 1.71 -5.95 5.66
CA ILE A 335 1.16 -4.97 6.58
C ILE A 335 0.45 -3.90 5.75
N LEU A 336 -0.86 -3.77 5.96
CA LEU A 336 -1.70 -2.73 5.39
C LEU A 336 -1.75 -1.53 6.35
N LYS A 337 -1.31 -0.36 5.89
CA LYS A 337 -1.58 0.94 6.53
C LYS A 337 -2.79 1.59 5.87
N ARG A 338 -3.85 1.80 6.65
CA ARG A 338 -5.05 2.54 6.24
C ARG A 338 -5.64 3.31 7.42
N ASN A 339 -6.35 2.61 8.31
CA ASN A 339 -6.86 3.12 9.59
C ASN A 339 -6.13 2.42 10.74
N GLY A 340 -4.82 2.66 10.83
CA GLY A 340 -3.91 1.82 11.62
C GLY A 340 -3.19 0.78 10.78
N LEU A 341 -2.49 -0.13 11.43
CA LEU A 341 -1.73 -1.21 10.80
C LEU A 341 -2.51 -2.52 10.93
N LYS A 342 -2.57 -3.30 9.85
CA LYS A 342 -3.20 -4.62 9.87
C LYS A 342 -2.37 -5.63 9.10
N LYS A 343 -2.14 -6.80 9.69
CA LYS A 343 -1.56 -7.93 8.97
C LYS A 343 -2.62 -8.57 8.07
N VAL A 344 -2.28 -8.76 6.80
CA VAL A 344 -3.19 -9.26 5.76
C VAL A 344 -2.44 -10.25 4.87
N GLN A 345 -3.14 -11.25 4.38
CA GLN A 345 -2.68 -12.12 3.30
C GLN A 345 -3.31 -11.70 1.97
N ALA A 346 -2.45 -11.27 1.05
CA ALA A 346 -2.82 -10.94 -0.32
C ALA A 346 -3.23 -12.21 -1.10
N PRO A 347 -4.23 -12.11 -2.00
CA PRO A 347 -4.54 -13.19 -2.93
C PRO A 347 -3.40 -13.36 -3.94
N TYR A 348 -3.13 -14.61 -4.31
CA TYR A 348 -2.09 -14.94 -5.27
C TYR A 348 -2.65 -14.99 -6.70
N LEU A 349 -2.10 -14.18 -7.60
CA LEU A 349 -2.40 -14.18 -9.03
C LEU A 349 -1.13 -14.36 -9.85
N GLU A 350 -0.99 -15.55 -10.41
CA GLU A 350 0.08 -15.88 -11.34
C GLU A 350 -0.08 -15.10 -12.65
N LEU A 351 1.05 -14.76 -13.28
CA LEU A 351 1.08 -14.01 -14.55
C LEU A 351 0.33 -14.72 -15.68
N SER A 352 0.47 -16.04 -15.80
CA SER A 352 -0.24 -16.85 -16.81
C SER A 352 -1.76 -16.70 -16.66
N LYS A 353 -2.26 -16.73 -15.42
CA LYS A 353 -3.67 -16.54 -15.13
C LYS A 353 -4.12 -15.10 -15.33
N ALA A 354 -3.30 -14.11 -14.98
CA ALA A 354 -3.58 -12.71 -15.24
C ALA A 354 -3.75 -12.44 -16.74
N LYS A 355 -2.88 -13.02 -17.59
CA LYS A 355 -3.01 -12.96 -19.06
C LYS A 355 -4.36 -13.51 -19.54
N GLN A 356 -4.76 -14.68 -19.05
CA GLN A 356 -6.06 -15.27 -19.39
C GLN A 356 -7.24 -14.37 -18.99
N ILE A 357 -7.15 -13.74 -17.82
CA ILE A 357 -8.21 -12.86 -17.30
C ILE A 357 -8.39 -11.63 -18.18
N VAL A 358 -7.30 -11.02 -18.65
CA VAL A 358 -7.37 -9.78 -19.44
C VAL A 358 -7.58 -10.00 -20.93
N GLU A 359 -7.43 -11.24 -21.42
CA GLU A 359 -7.54 -11.57 -22.84
C GLU A 359 -8.86 -11.11 -23.50
N PRO A 360 -10.05 -11.30 -22.89
CA PRO A 360 -11.31 -10.83 -23.47
C PRO A 360 -11.42 -9.30 -23.61
N PHE A 361 -10.54 -8.55 -22.93
CA PHE A 361 -10.52 -7.08 -22.92
C PHE A 361 -9.46 -6.50 -23.86
N ARG A 362 -8.74 -7.36 -24.61
CA ARG A 362 -7.73 -6.90 -25.56
C ARG A 362 -8.35 -6.44 -26.87
N MET A 363 -7.66 -5.50 -27.50
CA MET A 363 -7.88 -5.10 -28.88
C MET A 363 -7.03 -5.96 -29.81
N SER A 364 -7.47 -6.08 -31.06
CA SER A 364 -6.64 -6.60 -32.15
C SER A 364 -5.39 -5.74 -32.32
N LYS A 365 -4.37 -6.28 -33.01
CA LYS A 365 -3.19 -5.46 -33.34
C LYS A 365 -3.57 -4.32 -34.30
N GLU A 366 -4.45 -4.57 -35.27
CA GLU A 366 -4.88 -3.56 -36.23
C GLU A 366 -5.65 -2.42 -35.54
N GLU A 367 -6.60 -2.76 -34.66
CA GLU A 367 -7.39 -1.78 -33.89
C GLU A 367 -6.49 -0.83 -33.08
N LYS A 368 -5.40 -1.36 -32.50
CA LYS A 368 -4.47 -0.53 -31.73
C LYS A 368 -3.66 0.41 -32.63
N MET A 369 -3.24 -0.04 -33.81
CA MET A 369 -2.49 0.82 -34.75
C MET A 369 -3.33 1.99 -35.25
N LEU A 370 -4.63 1.80 -35.43
CA LEU A 370 -5.57 2.85 -35.83
C LEU A 370 -5.82 3.91 -34.74
N GLN A 371 -5.54 3.60 -33.46
CA GLN A 371 -5.72 4.54 -32.34
C GLN A 371 -4.47 5.36 -32.00
N ILE A 372 -3.31 5.05 -32.57
CA ILE A 372 -2.12 5.89 -32.40
C ILE A 372 -2.35 7.13 -33.27
N PRO A 373 -2.49 8.34 -32.71
CA PRO A 373 -2.54 9.54 -33.53
C PRO A 373 -1.27 9.57 -34.37
N LEU A 374 -1.37 9.88 -35.67
CA LEU A 374 -0.20 10.25 -36.48
C LEU A 374 0.59 11.25 -35.64
N LYS A 375 1.84 10.90 -35.28
CA LYS A 375 2.73 11.76 -34.51
C LYS A 375 2.71 13.13 -35.19
N GLU A 376 2.14 14.15 -34.54
CA GLU A 376 2.55 15.50 -34.84
C GLU A 376 4.03 15.55 -34.47
N GLU A 377 4.88 15.78 -35.47
CA GLU A 377 6.29 16.05 -35.28
C GLU A 377 6.41 17.23 -34.32
N ILE A 378 6.78 16.95 -33.07
CA ILE A 378 7.24 17.99 -32.16
C ILE A 378 8.54 18.49 -32.78
N PRO A 379 8.64 19.75 -33.25
CA PRO A 379 9.89 20.24 -33.80
C PRO A 379 10.92 20.23 -32.67
N LEU A 380 11.90 19.36 -32.78
CA LEU A 380 13.06 19.35 -31.91
C LEU A 380 14.00 20.45 -32.40
N PHE A 381 13.64 21.72 -32.21
CA PHE A 381 14.52 22.85 -32.53
C PHE A 381 14.48 23.88 -31.41
N GLY A 382 15.64 24.12 -30.83
CA GLY A 382 15.86 25.09 -29.77
C GLY A 382 17.23 24.99 -29.12
N VAL A 383 18.28 24.70 -29.89
CA VAL A 383 19.66 24.94 -29.50
C VAL A 383 20.42 25.43 -30.73
N LEU A 384 20.66 26.75 -30.72
CA LEU A 384 21.81 27.47 -31.26
C LEU A 384 22.17 27.28 -32.74
N ASP A 385 21.94 28.33 -33.53
CA ASP A 385 22.89 28.77 -34.55
C ASP A 385 23.30 30.22 -34.18
N ASP A 386 24.51 30.32 -33.64
CA ASP A 386 25.63 31.20 -34.00
C ASP A 386 25.43 32.70 -34.33
N GLU A 387 26.27 33.49 -33.62
CA GLU A 387 27.09 34.61 -34.10
C GLU A 387 26.43 35.76 -34.91
N GLU A 388 26.16 36.88 -34.23
CA GLU A 388 26.91 38.17 -34.33
C GLU A 388 26.39 39.21 -33.32
#